data_AF-K1QK72-F1
#
_entry.id   AF-K1QK72-F1
#
_cell.length_a   1.000
_cell.length_b   1.000
_cell.length_c   1.000
_cell.angle_alpha   90.00
_cell.angle_beta   90.00
_cell.angle_gamma   90.00
#
_symmetry.space_group_name_H-M   'P 1'
#
loop_
_entity.id
_entity.type
_entity.pdbx_description
1 polymer ?
#
loop_
_entity_poly.entity_id
_entity_poly.type
_entity_poly.pdbx_seq_one_letter_code
_entity_poly.pdbx_strand_id
1 'polypeptide(L)'
;MEKIEKITKCGEELVNKGFQLQGCMSNMNLNGQNRANCDYLWKTLTEIRNLGSEIARVGYELKPTMKSAIENEERLMRLDLSKVKKEKIDLEKRIKELEAETSLYSFDEESLLGSQQEATSPVQDEEEPTQPTSEEQKNQPGTSSPLQEPPTKKEKRTEIMLP
;
A
#
# COMPACT_ATOMS: atom_id res chain seq x y z
N MET A 1 8.05 -13.43 -22.52
CA MET A 1 9.05 -13.57 -21.43
C MET A 1 10.47 -13.75 -21.95
N GLU A 2 10.71 -14.64 -22.92
CA GLU A 2 12.05 -14.90 -23.49
C GLU A 2 12.83 -13.65 -23.95
N LYS A 3 12.16 -12.68 -24.60
CA LYS A 3 12.80 -11.42 -25.05
C LYS A 3 13.35 -10.60 -23.88
N ILE A 4 12.62 -10.53 -22.77
CA ILE A 4 13.04 -9.79 -21.57
C ILE A 4 14.26 -10.47 -20.94
N GLU A 5 14.28 -11.80 -20.89
CA GLU A 5 15.43 -12.55 -20.37
C GLU A 5 16.69 -12.36 -21.23
N LYS A 6 16.55 -12.34 -22.55
CA LYS A 6 17.67 -12.05 -23.47
C LYS A 6 18.25 -10.67 -23.24
N ILE A 7 17.41 -9.64 -23.08
CA ILE A 7 17.86 -8.26 -22.80
C ILE A 7 18.53 -8.17 -21.42
N THR A 8 17.94 -8.81 -20.40
CA THR A 8 18.49 -8.81 -19.03
C THR A 8 19.89 -9.41 -19.02
N LYS A 9 20.07 -10.58 -19.65
CA LYS A 9 21.37 -11.25 -19.79
C LYS A 9 22.38 -10.41 -20.57
N CYS A 10 21.95 -9.72 -21.62
CA CYS A 10 22.81 -8.79 -22.34
C CYS A 10 23.36 -7.69 -21.42
N GLY A 11 22.52 -7.12 -20.56
CA GLY A 11 22.95 -6.15 -19.53
C GLY A 11 23.99 -6.73 -18.57
N GLU A 12 23.75 -7.93 -18.04
CA GLU A 12 24.69 -8.65 -17.16
C GLU A 12 26.03 -8.95 -17.84
N GLU A 13 26.00 -9.37 -19.10
CA GLU A 13 27.20 -9.65 -19.89
C GLU A 13 28.01 -8.38 -20.16
N LEU A 14 27.35 -7.26 -20.45
CA LEU A 14 28.02 -5.96 -20.61
C LEU A 14 28.71 -5.53 -19.31
N VAL A 15 28.07 -5.73 -18.16
CA VAL A 15 28.69 -5.45 -16.86
C VAL A 15 29.92 -6.32 -16.64
N ASN A 16 29.81 -7.63 -16.85
CA ASN A 16 30.91 -8.56 -16.65
C ASN A 16 32.09 -8.29 -17.60
N LYS A 17 31.83 -8.08 -18.89
CA LYS A 17 32.86 -7.72 -19.88
C LYS A 17 33.49 -6.37 -19.54
N GLY A 18 32.71 -5.41 -19.07
CA GLY A 18 33.20 -4.11 -18.60
C GLY A 18 34.19 -4.25 -17.45
N PHE A 19 33.87 -5.06 -16.43
CA PHE A 19 34.80 -5.33 -15.31
C PHE A 19 36.08 -6.03 -15.76
N GLN A 20 35.98 -7.01 -16.66
CA GLN A 20 37.16 -7.70 -17.21
C GLN A 20 38.08 -6.73 -17.96
N LEU A 21 37.54 -5.88 -18.82
CA LEU A 21 38.31 -4.88 -19.57
C LEU A 21 38.94 -3.83 -18.64
N GLN A 22 38.19 -3.38 -17.63
CA GLN A 22 38.70 -2.46 -16.62
C GLN A 22 39.90 -3.08 -15.87
N GLY A 23 39.79 -4.34 -15.44
CA GLY A 23 40.89 -5.06 -14.80
C GLY A 23 42.11 -5.23 -15.71
N CYS A 24 41.92 -5.46 -17.01
CA CYS A 24 43.03 -5.51 -17.97
C CYS A 24 43.78 -4.17 -18.08
N MET A 25 43.05 -3.04 -18.09
CA MET A 25 43.67 -1.71 -18.18
C MET A 25 44.40 -1.30 -16.91
N SER A 26 43.93 -1.72 -15.73
CA SER A 26 44.61 -1.45 -14.45
C SER A 26 46.00 -2.05 -14.36
N ASN A 27 46.31 -3.08 -15.15
CA ASN A 27 47.61 -3.75 -15.15
C ASN A 27 48.59 -3.21 -16.21
N MET A 28 48.19 -2.20 -17.00
CA MET A 28 49.06 -1.63 -18.03
C MET A 28 49.92 -0.50 -17.45
N ASN A 29 51.24 -0.60 -17.61
CA ASN A 29 52.16 0.50 -17.32
C ASN A 29 52.18 1.46 -18.51
N LEU A 30 51.50 2.61 -18.38
CA LEU A 30 51.28 3.55 -19.47
C LEU A 30 51.85 4.94 -19.16
N ASN A 31 52.40 5.59 -20.20
CA ASN A 31 53.11 6.85 -20.10
C ASN A 31 52.61 7.79 -21.21
N GLY A 32 52.68 9.11 -20.98
CA GLY A 32 52.39 10.12 -22.01
C GLY A 32 51.01 9.97 -22.65
N GLN A 33 50.95 10.06 -23.98
CA GLN A 33 49.70 10.05 -24.76
C GLN A 33 48.90 8.74 -24.63
N ASN A 34 49.57 7.62 -24.32
CA ASN A 34 48.91 6.33 -24.08
C ASN A 34 48.09 6.32 -22.78
N ARG A 35 48.49 7.13 -21.78
CA ARG A 35 47.73 7.28 -20.54
C ARG A 35 46.42 8.03 -20.77
N ALA A 36 46.45 9.14 -21.50
CA ALA A 36 45.24 9.91 -21.82
C ALA A 36 44.21 9.11 -22.63
N ASN A 37 44.67 8.29 -23.59
CA ASN A 37 43.78 7.38 -24.32
C ASN A 37 43.17 6.32 -23.41
N CYS A 38 43.93 5.80 -22.43
CA CYS A 38 43.40 4.83 -21.48
C CYS A 38 42.45 5.45 -20.45
N ASP A 39 42.65 6.71 -20.05
CA ASP A 39 41.69 7.45 -19.22
C ASP A 39 40.36 7.64 -19.95
N TYR A 40 40.40 7.95 -21.26
CA TYR A 40 39.20 8.01 -22.10
C TYR A 40 38.50 6.65 -22.20
N LEU A 41 39.25 5.59 -22.52
CA LEU A 41 38.71 4.22 -22.57
C LEU A 41 38.13 3.80 -21.22
N TRP A 42 38.76 4.19 -20.11
CA TRP A 42 38.27 3.89 -18.76
C TRP A 42 36.91 4.54 -18.49
N LYS A 43 36.76 5.80 -18.89
CA LYS A 43 35.49 6.51 -18.80
C LYS A 43 34.42 5.82 -19.65
N THR A 44 34.71 5.49 -20.91
CA THR A 44 33.76 4.80 -21.81
C THR A 44 33.36 3.43 -21.28
N LEU A 45 34.31 2.64 -20.75
CA LEU A 45 33.99 1.33 -20.16
C LEU A 45 33.11 1.45 -18.90
N THR A 46 33.34 2.49 -18.11
CA THR A 46 32.50 2.79 -16.93
C THR A 46 31.08 3.13 -17.36
N GLU A 47 30.91 3.95 -18.41
CA GLU A 47 29.60 4.29 -18.97
C GLU A 47 28.88 3.04 -19.54
N ILE A 48 29.59 2.19 -20.30
CA ILE A 48 29.05 0.93 -20.81
C ILE A 48 28.58 0.01 -19.69
N ARG A 49 29.37 -0.11 -18.61
CA ARG A 49 29.01 -0.92 -17.45
C ARG A 49 27.76 -0.38 -16.77
N ASN A 50 27.70 0.93 -16.54
CA ASN A 50 26.53 1.56 -15.93
C ASN A 50 25.27 1.35 -16.79
N LEU A 51 25.39 1.47 -18.11
CA LEU A 51 24.31 1.16 -19.05
C LEU A 51 23.89 -0.32 -18.96
N GLY A 52 24.86 -1.24 -18.91
CA GLY A 52 24.59 -2.66 -18.72
C GLY A 52 23.82 -2.96 -17.42
N SER A 53 24.20 -2.31 -16.32
CA SER A 53 23.50 -2.41 -15.03
C SER A 53 22.06 -1.90 -15.12
N GLU A 54 21.83 -0.77 -15.79
CA GLU A 54 20.48 -0.23 -16.00
C GLU A 54 19.62 -1.15 -16.87
N ILE A 55 20.19 -1.71 -17.94
CA ILE A 55 19.51 -2.68 -18.80
C ILE A 55 19.10 -3.93 -18.00
N ALA A 56 20.02 -4.47 -17.19
CA ALA A 56 19.74 -5.62 -16.34
C ALA A 56 18.64 -5.30 -15.31
N ARG A 57 18.74 -4.14 -14.62
CA ARG A 57 17.75 -3.68 -13.65
C ARG A 57 16.36 -3.57 -14.27
N VAL A 58 16.23 -2.87 -15.40
CA VAL A 58 14.95 -2.72 -16.12
C VAL A 58 14.42 -4.10 -16.56
N GLY A 59 15.29 -4.99 -17.02
CA GLY A 59 14.93 -6.36 -17.36
C GLY A 59 14.32 -7.13 -16.17
N TYR A 60 14.94 -7.02 -14.99
CA TYR A 60 14.44 -7.62 -13.76
C TYR A 60 13.10 -7.03 -13.29
N GLU A 61 12.88 -5.74 -13.47
CA GLU A 61 11.62 -5.07 -13.12
C GLU A 61 10.47 -5.39 -14.08
N LEU A 62 10.78 -5.50 -15.38
CA LEU A 62 9.78 -5.84 -16.41
C LEU A 62 9.35 -7.30 -16.34
N LYS A 63 10.22 -8.21 -15.91
CA LYS A 63 9.93 -9.66 -15.84
C LYS A 63 8.68 -9.99 -15.01
N PRO A 64 8.55 -9.60 -13.73
CA PRO A 64 7.36 -9.86 -12.93
C PRO A 64 6.14 -9.09 -13.43
N THR A 65 6.33 -7.85 -13.90
CA THR A 65 5.25 -7.00 -14.41
C THR A 65 4.58 -7.62 -15.64
N MET A 66 5.38 -8.10 -16.59
CA MET A 66 4.88 -8.75 -17.80
C MET A 66 4.20 -10.09 -17.48
N LYS A 67 4.75 -10.86 -16.53
CA LYS A 67 4.13 -12.11 -16.08
C LYS A 67 2.75 -11.84 -15.47
N SER A 68 2.64 -10.87 -14.56
CA SER A 68 1.38 -10.50 -13.93
C SER A 68 0.33 -10.00 -14.93
N ALA A 69 0.75 -9.20 -15.92
CA ALA A 69 -0.13 -8.73 -16.98
C ALA A 69 -0.74 -9.89 -17.78
N ILE A 70 0.09 -10.87 -18.17
CA ILE A 70 -0.37 -12.07 -18.90
C ILE A 70 -1.34 -12.89 -18.05
N GLU A 71 -0.99 -13.15 -16.78
CA GLU A 71 -1.85 -13.90 -15.86
C GLU A 71 -3.21 -13.22 -15.65
N ASN A 72 -3.23 -11.88 -15.55
CA ASN A 72 -4.47 -11.13 -15.43
C ASN A 72 -5.31 -11.16 -16.72
N GLU A 73 -4.67 -11.09 -17.88
CA GLU A 73 -5.34 -11.21 -19.18
C GLU A 73 -5.96 -12.61 -19.35
N GLU A 74 -5.22 -13.67 -19.01
CA GLU A 74 -5.75 -15.04 -18.98
C GLU A 74 -6.95 -15.17 -18.03
N ARG A 75 -6.86 -14.57 -16.84
CA ARG A 75 -7.97 -14.56 -15.88
C ARG A 75 -9.19 -13.84 -16.44
N LEU A 76 -8.99 -12.72 -17.13
CA LEU A 76 -10.05 -11.95 -17.77
C LEU A 76 -10.71 -12.75 -18.90
N MET A 77 -9.93 -13.46 -19.72
CA MET A 77 -10.46 -14.32 -20.79
C MET A 77 -11.26 -15.52 -20.26
N ARG A 78 -10.94 -16.01 -19.05
CA ARG A 78 -11.69 -17.08 -18.37
C ARG A 78 -12.92 -16.56 -17.61
N LEU A 79 -13.11 -15.24 -17.52
CA LEU A 79 -14.23 -14.65 -16.80
C LEU A 79 -15.52 -14.85 -17.61
N ASP A 80 -16.48 -15.56 -17.02
CA ASP A 80 -17.81 -15.71 -17.61
C ASP A 80 -18.62 -14.43 -17.39
N LEU A 81 -18.54 -13.52 -18.36
CA LEU A 81 -19.25 -12.24 -18.35
C LEU A 81 -20.78 -12.41 -18.23
N SER A 82 -21.34 -13.56 -18.63
CA SER A 82 -22.78 -13.82 -18.52
C SER A 82 -23.17 -14.09 -17.07
N LYS A 83 -22.35 -14.82 -16.31
CA LYS A 83 -22.56 -15.02 -14.86
C LYS A 83 -22.42 -13.71 -14.09
N VAL A 84 -21.39 -12.92 -14.38
CA VAL A 84 -21.19 -11.61 -13.74
C VAL A 84 -22.37 -10.66 -14.02
N LYS A 85 -22.89 -10.64 -15.25
CA LYS A 85 -24.10 -9.87 -15.58
C LYS A 85 -25.33 -10.35 -14.83
N LYS A 86 -25.51 -11.66 -14.69
CA LYS A 86 -26.64 -12.24 -13.96
C LYS A 86 -26.58 -11.89 -12.47
N GLU A 87 -25.42 -12.04 -11.84
CA GLU A 87 -25.21 -11.64 -10.45
C GLU A 87 -25.42 -10.14 -10.25
N LYS A 88 -24.94 -9.30 -11.18
CA LYS A 88 -25.20 -7.85 -11.14
C LYS A 88 -26.70 -7.54 -11.12
N ILE A 89 -27.46 -8.15 -12.03
CA ILE A 89 -28.91 -7.94 -12.11
C ILE A 89 -29.61 -8.42 -10.83
N ASP A 90 -29.20 -9.56 -10.28
CA ASP A 90 -29.76 -10.12 -9.05
C ASP A 90 -29.49 -9.21 -7.83
N LEU A 91 -28.26 -8.71 -7.70
CA LEU A 91 -27.88 -7.75 -6.66
C LEU A 91 -28.63 -6.42 -6.81
N GLU A 92 -28.77 -5.89 -8.03
CA GLU A 92 -29.54 -4.66 -8.27
C GLU A 92 -31.02 -4.83 -7.90
N LYS A 93 -31.60 -6.01 -8.18
CA LYS A 93 -32.97 -6.36 -7.77
C LYS A 93 -33.07 -6.41 -6.24
N ARG A 94 -32.12 -7.08 -5.58
CA ARG A 94 -32.13 -7.22 -4.12
C ARG A 94 -31.96 -5.89 -3.40
N ILE A 95 -31.13 -4.99 -3.92
CA ILE A 95 -30.97 -3.62 -3.40
C ILE A 95 -32.31 -2.88 -3.46
N LYS A 96 -33.00 -2.91 -4.61
CA LYS A 96 -34.32 -2.26 -4.74
C LYS A 96 -35.37 -2.85 -3.81
N GLU A 97 -35.36 -4.17 -3.59
CA GLU A 97 -36.25 -4.81 -2.63
C GLU A 97 -35.98 -4.32 -1.21
N LEU A 98 -34.71 -4.24 -0.80
CA LEU A 98 -34.32 -3.74 0.52
C LEU A 98 -34.61 -2.25 0.69
N GLU A 99 -34.41 -1.43 -0.34
CA GLU A 99 -34.78 -0.01 -0.35
C GLU A 99 -36.30 0.17 -0.17
N ALA A 100 -37.11 -0.64 -0.86
CA ALA A 100 -38.56 -0.61 -0.74
C ALA A 100 -39.03 -1.08 0.66
N GLU A 101 -38.43 -2.15 1.19
CA GLU A 101 -38.72 -2.65 2.55
C GLU A 101 -38.36 -1.58 3.59
N THR A 102 -37.19 -0.97 3.47
CA THR A 102 -36.76 0.11 4.38
C THR A 102 -37.67 1.34 4.27
N SER A 103 -38.15 1.68 3.07
CA SER A 103 -39.11 2.78 2.89
C SER A 103 -40.50 2.50 3.47
N LEU A 104 -40.88 1.22 3.61
CA LEU A 104 -42.13 0.81 4.27
C LEU A 104 -42.01 0.85 5.80
N TYR A 105 -40.78 0.74 6.33
CA TYR A 105 -40.47 1.10 7.71
C TYR A 105 -40.33 2.62 7.84
N SER A 106 -41.44 3.36 7.70
CA SER A 106 -41.53 4.69 8.31
C SER A 106 -41.50 4.48 9.84
N PHE A 107 -40.34 4.65 10.44
CA PHE A 107 -40.23 4.75 11.89
C PHE A 107 -40.90 6.06 12.30
N ASP A 108 -42.18 5.97 12.68
CA ASP A 108 -42.92 7.06 13.30
C ASP A 108 -42.48 7.16 14.77
N GLU A 109 -41.55 8.07 15.07
CA GLU A 109 -41.15 8.40 16.44
C GLU A 109 -42.34 8.83 17.31
N GLU A 110 -43.46 9.26 16.71
CA GLU A 110 -44.64 9.75 17.40
C GLU A 110 -45.47 8.60 18.03
N SER A 111 -45.38 7.38 17.49
CA SER A 111 -46.06 6.20 18.02
C SER A 111 -45.44 5.66 19.33
N LEU A 112 -44.21 6.06 19.70
CA LEU A 112 -43.58 5.64 20.96
C LEU A 112 -44.01 6.50 22.17
N LEU A 113 -44.53 7.71 21.93
CA LEU A 113 -44.86 8.68 22.97
C LEU A 113 -46.38 8.86 23.20
N GLY A 114 -47.24 8.30 22.34
CA GLY A 114 -48.70 8.50 22.38
C GLY A 114 -49.53 7.61 23.32
N SER A 115 -48.91 6.74 24.14
CA SER A 115 -49.65 5.80 25.01
C SER A 115 -49.73 6.20 26.50
N GLN A 116 -49.53 7.47 26.85
CA GLN A 116 -49.74 7.96 28.22
C GLN A 116 -50.69 9.16 28.29
N GLN A 117 -52.00 8.86 28.31
CA GLN A 117 -53.11 9.61 28.92
C GLN A 117 -54.34 8.73 28.61
N GLU A 118 -55.18 8.25 29.53
CA GLU A 118 -55.80 8.87 30.69
C GLU A 118 -56.18 7.80 31.73
N ALA A 119 -55.89 8.05 33.01
CA ALA A 119 -56.77 7.64 34.11
C ALA A 119 -56.78 8.77 35.15
N THR A 120 -57.92 9.45 35.17
CA THR A 120 -58.41 10.51 36.06
C THR A 120 -57.93 10.49 37.52
N SER A 121 -57.56 11.66 38.03
CA SER A 121 -57.61 12.02 39.47
C SER A 121 -59.02 12.51 39.82
N PRO A 122 -59.50 12.48 41.10
CA PRO A 122 -59.09 13.56 42.02
C PRO A 122 -59.04 13.23 43.53
N VAL A 123 -58.40 14.17 44.26
CA VAL A 123 -58.63 14.62 45.66
C VAL A 123 -57.50 14.34 46.69
N GLN A 124 -56.79 15.44 46.96
CA GLN A 124 -56.29 16.01 48.24
C GLN A 124 -55.53 15.11 49.24
N ASP A 125 -54.30 15.51 49.55
CA ASP A 125 -54.07 16.32 50.76
C ASP A 125 -52.90 17.28 50.53
N GLU A 126 -53.08 18.51 51.02
CA GLU A 126 -52.06 19.55 51.04
C GLU A 126 -51.04 19.29 52.14
N GLU A 127 -49.75 19.38 51.82
CA GLU A 127 -48.80 20.04 52.71
C GLU A 127 -47.74 20.77 51.86
N GLU A 128 -47.49 22.02 52.23
CA GLU A 128 -46.72 23.05 51.52
C GLU A 128 -45.20 22.75 51.39
N PRO A 129 -44.49 23.49 50.51
CA PRO A 129 -43.24 23.09 49.90
C PRO A 129 -42.02 23.63 50.64
N THR A 130 -40.87 22.97 50.46
CA THR A 130 -39.56 23.64 50.61
C THR A 130 -38.91 23.83 49.23
N GLN A 131 -38.69 25.09 48.88
CA GLN A 131 -38.07 25.57 47.64
C GLN A 131 -36.54 25.28 47.56
N PRO A 132 -35.91 25.42 46.37
CA PRO A 132 -34.69 24.74 45.97
C PRO A 132 -33.41 25.57 46.15
N THR A 133 -32.26 24.91 46.03
CA THR A 133 -30.97 25.51 45.68
C THR A 133 -30.29 24.55 44.69
N SER A 134 -30.24 24.88 43.40
CA SER A 134 -29.23 25.71 42.71
C SER A 134 -27.89 24.98 42.51
N GLU A 135 -27.64 24.74 41.22
CA GLU A 135 -26.41 24.44 40.47
C GLU A 135 -25.07 24.39 41.21
N GLU A 136 -24.23 23.39 40.86
CA GLU A 136 -22.89 23.71 40.36
C GLU A 136 -22.37 22.66 39.35
N GLN A 137 -22.10 23.14 38.14
CA GLN A 137 -21.37 22.45 37.08
C GLN A 137 -19.89 22.30 37.45
N LYS A 138 -19.23 21.21 37.01
CA LYS A 138 -17.77 21.24 36.75
C LYS A 138 -17.31 20.21 35.70
N ASN A 139 -17.04 20.75 34.51
CA ASN A 139 -15.93 20.48 33.59
C ASN A 139 -15.77 19.09 32.89
N GLN A 140 -15.97 19.11 31.57
CA GLN A 140 -15.22 18.38 30.51
C GLN A 140 -13.72 18.85 30.45
N PRO A 141 -12.84 18.42 29.50
CA PRO A 141 -12.56 17.12 28.84
C PRO A 141 -11.03 16.80 28.66
N GLY A 142 -10.68 15.65 28.06
CA GLY A 142 -9.37 15.36 27.39
C GLY A 142 -8.32 14.63 28.24
N THR A 143 -7.34 13.86 27.74
CA THR A 143 -6.77 13.62 26.40
C THR A 143 -5.90 12.33 26.39
N SER A 144 -5.77 11.70 25.21
CA SER A 144 -4.64 10.91 24.64
C SER A 144 -3.57 10.22 25.52
N SER A 145 -3.24 8.97 25.19
CA SER A 145 -1.94 8.33 25.50
C SER A 145 -1.30 7.69 24.24
N PRO A 146 0.05 7.62 24.14
CA PRO A 146 0.78 7.58 22.87
C PRO A 146 1.32 6.19 22.45
N LEU A 147 1.75 6.12 21.19
CA LEU A 147 2.40 4.99 20.51
C LEU A 147 3.72 4.53 21.17
N GLN A 148 3.95 3.21 21.20
CA GLN A 148 5.24 2.57 21.49
C GLN A 148 6.01 2.27 20.19
N GLU A 149 7.29 2.69 20.12
CA GLU A 149 8.29 2.22 19.15
C GLU A 149 9.09 1.02 19.71
N PRO A 150 9.55 0.06 18.87
CA PRO A 150 10.49 -0.98 19.29
C PRO A 150 11.98 -0.61 19.04
N PRO A 151 12.94 -1.17 19.81
CA PRO A 151 14.34 -0.77 19.80
C PRO A 151 15.19 -1.41 18.68
N THR A 152 16.18 -0.64 18.22
CA THR A 152 17.24 -0.97 17.24
C THR A 152 18.23 -2.03 17.76
N LYS A 153 18.56 -3.02 16.92
CA LYS A 153 19.63 -4.01 17.16
C LYS A 153 20.98 -3.49 16.67
N LYS A 154 21.99 -3.62 17.54
CA LYS A 154 23.41 -3.28 17.35
C LYS A 154 24.11 -4.20 16.34
N GLU A 155 25.00 -3.62 15.53
CA GLU A 155 25.98 -4.32 14.69
C GLU A 155 26.98 -5.13 15.53
N LYS A 156 27.42 -6.28 15.00
CA LYS A 156 28.54 -7.06 15.54
C LYS A 156 29.64 -7.13 14.48
N ARG A 157 30.73 -6.41 14.75
CA ARG A 157 31.99 -6.40 13.98
C ARG A 157 32.71 -7.73 14.21
N THR A 158 33.09 -8.43 13.15
CA THR A 158 33.94 -9.64 13.24
C THR A 158 35.32 -9.27 12.71
N GLU A 159 36.32 -9.28 13.58
CA GLU A 159 37.74 -9.28 13.22
C GLU A 159 38.09 -10.64 12.59
N ILE A 160 38.70 -10.62 11.42
CA ILE A 160 39.35 -11.80 10.82
C ILE A 160 40.84 -11.66 11.11
N MET A 161 41.36 -12.51 11.99
CA MET A 161 42.80 -12.77 12.10
C MET A 161 43.19 -13.75 10.99
N LEU A 162 44.15 -13.34 10.16
CA LEU A 162 44.88 -14.21 9.22
C LEU A 162 45.99 -14.96 9.96
N PRO A 163 46.29 -16.21 9.58
CA PRO A 163 47.66 -16.70 9.47
C PRO A 163 48.29 -16.29 8.12
#